data_AF-A0A7K2AHE3-F1
#
_entry.id   AF-A0A7K2AHE3-F1
#
_cell.length_a   1.000
_cell.length_b   1.000
_cell.length_c   1.000
_cell.angle_alpha   90.00
_cell.angle_beta   90.00
_cell.angle_gamma   90.00
#
_symmetry.space_group_name_H-M   'P 1'
#
loop_
_entity.id
_entity.type
_entity.pdbx_description
1 polymer ?
#
loop_
_entity_poly.entity_id
_entity_poly.type
_entity_poly.pdbx_seq_one_letter_code
_entity_poly.pdbx_strand_id
1 'polypeptide(L)' 'MAAACKLQRVPLPDLLIAATTEVDDLTVIHYDTDYALVAEATRQPCEKVAPRGSL' A
#
# COMPACT_ATOMS: atom_id res chain seq x y z
N MET A 1 -1.24 -15.49 -11.28
CA MET A 1 -1.33 -16.20 -9.98
C MET A 1 -0.03 -16.05 -9.17
N ALA A 2 0.46 -14.81 -8.99
CA ALA A 2 1.70 -14.51 -8.25
C ALA A 2 1.62 -13.28 -7.32
N ALA A 3 0.52 -12.50 -7.36
CA ALA A 3 0.33 -11.33 -6.50
C ALA A 3 0.13 -11.69 -5.02
N ALA A 4 -0.49 -12.85 -4.75
CA ALA A 4 -0.82 -13.28 -3.39
C ALA A 4 0.39 -13.50 -2.47
N CYS A 5 1.57 -13.85 -3.00
CA CYS A 5 2.76 -14.13 -2.18
C CYS A 5 3.36 -12.85 -1.56
N LYS A 6 3.33 -11.72 -2.29
CA LYS A 6 3.96 -10.47 -1.83
C LYS A 6 3.17 -9.80 -0.71
N LEU A 7 1.85 -9.92 -0.74
CA LEU A 7 0.96 -9.29 0.24
C LEU A 7 0.91 -10.03 1.59
N GLN A 8 1.40 -11.28 1.68
CA GLN A 8 1.41 -12.05 2.95
C GLN A 8 2.26 -11.41 4.05
N ARG A 9 3.22 -10.57 3.66
CA ARG A 9 4.10 -9.85 4.59
C ARG A 9 3.50 -8.52 5.05
N VAL A 10 2.49 -8.02 4.35
CA VAL A 10 1.83 -6.76 4.68
C VAL A 10 0.84 -7.02 5.84
N PRO A 11 0.89 -6.21 6.91
CA PRO A 11 -0.06 -6.33 8.00
C PRO A 11 -1.51 -6.25 7.52
N LEU A 12 -2.41 -7.00 8.16
CA LEU A 12 -3.84 -6.98 7.81
C LEU A 12 -4.45 -5.56 7.85
N PRO A 13 -4.13 -4.68 8.83
CA PRO A 13 -4.65 -3.31 8.84
C PRO A 13 -4.29 -2.53 7.56
N ASP A 14 -3.07 -2.67 7.06
CA ASP A 14 -2.60 -1.94 5.89
C ASP A 14 -3.31 -2.42 4.61
N LEU A 15 -3.57 -3.72 4.54
CA LEU A 15 -4.38 -4.31 3.46
C LEU A 15 -5.82 -3.80 3.49
N LEU A 16 -6.42 -3.62 4.68
CA LEU A 16 -7.77 -3.07 4.80
C LEU A 16 -7.82 -1.60 4.36
N ILE A 17 -6.84 -0.79 4.75
CA ILE A 17 -6.72 0.61 4.31
C ILE A 17 -6.56 0.66 2.79
N ALA A 18 -5.64 -0.13 2.23
CA ALA A 18 -5.40 -0.20 0.80
C ALA A 18 -6.66 -0.62 0.02
N ALA A 19 -7.33 -1.69 0.45
CA ALA A 19 -8.55 -2.17 -0.20
C ALA A 19 -9.67 -1.11 -0.17
N THR A 20 -9.80 -0.37 0.93
CA THR A 20 -10.80 0.70 1.05
C THR A 20 -10.52 1.80 0.02
N THR A 21 -9.26 2.26 -0.08
CA THR A 21 -8.90 3.29 -1.05
C THR A 21 -8.98 2.83 -2.50
N GLU A 22 -8.74 1.55 -2.79
CA GLU A 22 -8.91 0.99 -4.13
C GLU A 22 -10.38 0.99 -4.57
N VAL A 23 -11.30 0.66 -3.65
CA VAL A 23 -12.76 0.67 -3.90
C VAL A 23 -13.29 2.08 -4.13
N ASP A 24 -12.77 3.05 -3.39
CA ASP A 24 -13.22 4.45 -3.43
C ASP A 24 -12.43 5.33 -4.43
N ASP A 25 -11.51 4.74 -5.20
CA ASP A 25 -10.63 5.41 -6.18
C ASP A 25 -9.80 6.56 -5.56
N LEU A 26 -9.28 6.32 -4.35
CA LEU A 26 -8.49 7.26 -3.55
C LEU A 26 -7.00 6.88 -3.52
N THR A 27 -6.16 7.87 -3.25
CA THR A 27 -4.72 7.69 -3.04
C THR A 27 -4.40 7.41 -1.58
N VAL A 28 -3.63 6.36 -1.31
CA VAL A 28 -3.06 6.12 0.02
C VAL A 28 -1.88 7.07 0.25
N ILE A 29 -1.96 7.91 1.28
CA ILE A 29 -0.81 8.69 1.78
C ILE A 29 -0.17 7.93 2.94
N HIS A 30 1.11 7.56 2.83
CA HIS A 30 1.76 6.70 3.82
C HIS A 30 3.21 7.12 4.16
N TYR A 31 3.71 6.61 5.29
CA TYR A 31 5.15 6.63 5.64
C TYR A 31 5.72 5.23 5.89
N ASP A 32 5.01 4.19 5.46
CA ASP A 32 5.47 2.80 5.56
C ASP A 32 6.06 2.31 4.23
N THR A 33 7.02 1.40 4.26
CA THR A 33 7.53 0.72 3.08
C THR A 33 6.58 -0.35 2.53
N ASP A 34 5.67 -0.89 3.33
CA ASP A 34 4.80 -2.00 2.94
C ASP A 34 3.79 -1.62 1.85
N TYR A 35 3.35 -0.35 1.81
CA TYR A 35 2.49 0.16 0.73
C TYR A 35 3.17 0.17 -0.65
N ALA A 36 4.49 0.08 -0.73
CA ALA A 36 5.16 -0.12 -2.02
C ALA A 36 4.89 -1.52 -2.58
N LEU A 37 4.79 -2.54 -1.73
CA LEU A 37 4.42 -3.90 -2.14
C LEU A 37 2.94 -3.97 -2.55
N VAL A 38 2.08 -3.25 -1.83
CA VAL A 38 0.66 -3.10 -2.18
C VAL A 38 0.52 -2.46 -3.55
N ALA A 39 1.15 -1.29 -3.78
CA ALA A 39 1.08 -0.59 -5.06
C ALA A 39 1.63 -1.43 -6.22
N GLU A 40 2.69 -2.22 -6.00
CA GLU A 40 3.21 -3.15 -7.00
C GLU A 40 2.17 -4.24 -7.36
N ALA A 41 1.45 -4.75 -6.36
CA ALA A 41 0.50 -5.86 -6.52
C ALA A 41 -0.85 -5.42 -7.12
N THR A 42 -1.40 -4.28 -6.69
CA THR A 42 -2.74 -3.79 -7.07
C THR A 42 -2.70 -2.72 -8.16
N ARG A 43 -1.55 -2.05 -8.34
CA ARG A 43 -1.38 -0.85 -9.18
C ARG A 43 -2.25 0.34 -8.76
N GLN A 44 -2.78 0.33 -7.53
CA GLN A 44 -3.50 1.45 -6.96
C GLN A 44 -2.57 2.63 -6.64
N PRO A 45 -3.07 3.88 -6.60
CA PRO A 45 -2.26 5.04 -6.27
C PRO A 45 -1.85 5.05 -4.79
N CYS A 46 -0.53 5.07 -4.55
CA CYS A 46 0.08 5.24 -3.23
C CYS A 46 1.16 6.31 -3.32
N GLU A 47 1.17 7.24 -2.35
CA GLU A 47 2.13 8.34 -2.27
C GLU A 47 2.74 8.43 -0.86
N LYS A 48 4.02 8.82 -0.80
CA LYS A 48 4.72 9.02 0.46
C LYS A 48 4.46 10.41 1.00
N VAL A 49 4.09 10.50 2.28
CA VAL A 49 3.88 11.79 2.96
C VAL A 49 5.15 12.65 3.03
N ALA A 50 6.32 12.01 3.07
CA ALA A 50 7.62 12.67 3.13
C ALA A 50 8.73 11.76 2.56
N PRO A 51 9.93 12.29 2.27
CA PRO A 51 11.10 11.48 1.93
C PRO A 51 11.45 10.47 3.03
N ARG A 52 12.06 9.34 2.66
CA ARG A 52 12.44 8.32 3.64
C ARG A 52 13.53 8.86 4.59
N GLY A 53 13.35 8.68 5.90
CA GLY A 53 14.28 9.13 6.94
C GLY A 53 14.12 10.58 7.42
N SER A 54 13.02 11.25 7.04
CA SER A 54 12.71 12.62 7.44
C SER A 54 11.64 12.75 8.54
N LEU A 55 11.01 11.64 8.95
CA LEU A 55 10.04 11.56 10.06
C LEU A 55 10.48 10.51 11.08
#